data_AF-A0A945M629-F1
#
_entry.id   AF-A0A945M629-F1
#
_cell.length_a   1.000
_cell.length_b   1.000
_cell.length_c   1.000
_cell.angle_alpha   90.00
_cell.angle_beta   90.00
_cell.angle_gamma   90.00
#
_symmetry.space_group_name_H-M   'P 1'
#
loop_
_entity.id
_entity.type
_entity.pdbx_description
1 polymer ?
#
loop_
_entity_poly.entity_id
_entity_poly.type
_entity_poly.pdbx_seq_one_letter_code
_entity_poly.pdbx_strand_id
1 'polypeptide(L)'
;ALSAEGMPIMVEATSLFRLVRDETATLLIDVGPDYIERVITPMSMASVREVVARYNSHELYSIDARRLQHDILNLLRDTPQANLIFYQEIAIRRIALPDPVVAAIQSKLAEEQQAAAYEFRLDGERLEAERRRIQAIGLRNFYSIVQSSLTDKLLTWKGIEATVEIARSPNAKVVIVGGQKDQMPLILGSDIGNVPPSSQPVSQVSGNVAPLPEWGGMPSIFNDPLLDSQARLPTAPAGSIGQGKSDTEIRGHEGFDGDRQTEGGELPLGNTGPRPDVVPDKAPERDAQIQQ
;
A
#
# COMPACT_ATOMS: atom_id res chain seq x y z
N ALA A 1 31.75 16.95 -17.27
CA ALA A 1 32.23 16.73 -15.89
C ALA A 1 32.23 15.23 -15.60
N LEU A 2 32.83 14.81 -14.48
CA LEU A 2 32.75 13.43 -14.02
C LEU A 2 31.86 13.38 -12.78
N SER A 3 31.00 12.38 -12.62
CA SER A 3 30.28 12.15 -11.36
C SER A 3 31.20 11.60 -10.28
N ALA A 4 30.69 11.50 -9.05
CA ALA A 4 31.36 10.79 -7.96
C ALA A 4 31.70 9.32 -8.31
N GLU A 5 30.90 8.71 -9.19
CA GLU A 5 31.06 7.32 -9.66
C GLU A 5 32.01 7.19 -10.86
N GLY A 6 32.64 8.28 -11.32
CA GLY A 6 33.56 8.22 -12.45
C GLY A 6 32.88 8.23 -13.83
N MET A 7 31.60 8.60 -13.92
CA MET A 7 30.86 8.62 -15.18
C MET A 7 30.95 9.97 -15.90
N PRO A 8 31.18 10.02 -17.23
CA PRO A 8 31.16 11.26 -17.99
C PRO A 8 29.75 11.81 -18.09
N ILE A 9 29.59 13.09 -17.77
CA ILE A 9 28.32 13.82 -17.83
C ILE A 9 28.50 15.10 -18.63
N MET A 10 27.56 15.36 -19.53
CA MET A 10 27.48 16.62 -20.25
C MET A 10 26.51 17.56 -19.52
N VAL A 11 27.00 18.75 -19.14
CA VAL A 11 26.22 19.75 -18.43
C VAL A 11 26.26 21.05 -19.23
N GLU A 12 25.09 21.57 -19.56
CA GLU A 12 24.93 22.89 -20.16
C GLU A 12 24.42 23.86 -19.10
N ALA A 13 25.22 24.89 -18.82
CA ALA A 13 24.88 25.92 -17.85
C ALA A 13 25.05 27.31 -18.47
N THR A 14 24.27 28.26 -17.96
CA THR A 14 24.35 29.69 -18.29
C THR A 14 24.68 30.45 -17.02
N SER A 15 25.71 31.30 -17.07
CA SER A 15 26.13 32.12 -15.94
C SER A 15 25.72 33.57 -16.19
N LEU A 16 25.00 34.16 -15.23
CA LEU A 16 24.67 35.57 -15.22
C LEU A 16 25.61 36.28 -14.25
N PHE A 17 26.36 37.24 -14.77
CA PHE A 17 27.37 37.95 -14.00
C PHE A 17 27.34 39.45 -14.31
N ARG A 18 27.94 40.24 -13.42
CA ARG A 18 28.26 41.65 -13.64
C ARG A 18 29.64 41.96 -13.08
N LEU A 19 30.30 42.96 -13.64
CA LEU A 19 31.58 43.42 -13.11
C LEU A 19 31.35 44.27 -11.85
N VAL A 20 32.30 44.20 -10.92
CA VAL A 20 32.37 45.12 -9.79
C VAL A 20 32.94 46.44 -10.32
N ARG A 21 32.21 47.54 -10.12
CA ARG A 21 32.56 48.85 -10.71
C ARG A 21 33.96 49.31 -10.33
N ASP A 22 34.33 49.12 -9.06
CA ASP A 22 35.58 49.60 -8.51
C ASP A 22 36.80 48.85 -9.07
N GLU A 23 36.63 47.57 -9.40
CA GLU A 23 37.70 46.69 -9.91
C GLU A 23 37.69 46.52 -11.43
N THR A 24 36.77 47.17 -12.13
CA THR A 24 36.62 47.03 -13.59
C THR A 24 37.87 47.48 -14.34
N ALA A 25 38.55 48.53 -13.87
CA ALA A 25 39.79 49.01 -14.46
C ALA A 25 40.93 48.00 -14.30
N THR A 26 41.08 47.42 -13.09
CA THR A 26 42.05 46.38 -12.77
C THR A 26 41.85 45.17 -13.68
N LEU A 27 40.61 44.68 -13.81
CA LEU A 27 40.30 43.54 -14.66
C LEU A 27 40.69 43.79 -16.13
N LEU A 28 40.38 44.98 -16.66
CA LEU A 28 40.67 45.31 -18.05
C LEU A 28 42.17 45.44 -18.33
N ILE A 29 42.95 45.91 -17.35
CA ILE A 29 44.42 46.01 -17.48
C ILE A 29 45.07 44.63 -17.38
N ASP A 30 44.67 43.81 -16.40
CA ASP A 30 45.30 42.52 -16.12
C ASP A 30 44.88 41.42 -17.11
N VAL A 31 43.60 41.38 -17.48
CA VAL A 31 43.01 40.32 -18.30
C VAL A 31 42.71 40.79 -19.71
N GLY A 32 42.33 42.05 -19.90
CA GLY A 32 41.91 42.58 -21.20
C GLY A 32 40.41 42.36 -21.49
N PRO A 33 39.98 42.72 -22.72
CA PRO A 33 38.57 42.68 -23.12
C PRO A 33 38.00 41.25 -23.18
N ASP A 34 38.86 40.23 -23.34
CA ASP A 34 38.47 38.81 -23.46
C ASP A 34 38.27 38.10 -22.10
N TYR A 35 37.97 38.85 -21.04
CA TYR A 35 37.80 38.31 -19.68
C TYR A 35 36.69 37.25 -19.59
N ILE A 36 35.71 37.27 -20.49
CA ILE A 36 34.63 36.27 -20.53
C ILE A 36 35.20 34.88 -20.84
N GLU A 37 36.05 34.78 -21.86
CA GLU A 37 36.62 33.51 -22.30
C GLU A 37 37.81 33.08 -21.45
N ARG A 38 38.59 34.05 -20.97
CA ARG A 38 39.82 33.79 -20.20
C ARG A 38 39.59 33.51 -18.73
N VAL A 39 38.53 34.05 -18.15
CA VAL A 39 38.26 33.98 -16.71
C VAL A 39 36.89 33.40 -16.44
N ILE A 40 35.82 34.05 -16.92
CA ILE A 40 34.45 33.70 -16.50
C ILE A 40 34.07 32.29 -16.91
N THR A 41 34.32 31.94 -18.16
CA THR A 41 34.00 30.64 -18.73
C THR A 41 34.78 29.53 -18.02
N PRO A 42 36.13 29.56 -17.93
CA PRO A 42 36.89 28.51 -17.27
C PRO A 42 36.57 28.40 -15.79
N MET A 43 36.34 29.51 -15.07
CA MET A 43 35.94 29.47 -13.67
C MET A 43 34.57 28.84 -13.48
N SER A 44 33.57 29.26 -14.27
CA SER A 44 32.22 28.67 -14.23
C SER A 44 32.27 27.16 -14.51
N MET A 45 33.05 26.75 -15.52
CA MET A 45 33.22 25.34 -15.86
C MET A 45 33.93 24.55 -14.75
N ALA A 46 34.93 25.14 -14.10
CA ALA A 46 35.63 24.53 -12.99
C ALA A 46 34.69 24.30 -11.79
N SER A 47 33.93 25.32 -11.40
CA SER A 47 32.96 25.22 -10.30
C SER A 47 31.85 24.22 -10.60
N VAL A 48 31.29 24.23 -11.83
CA VAL A 48 30.32 23.21 -12.26
C VAL A 48 30.94 21.82 -12.16
N ARG A 49 32.18 21.63 -12.64
CA ARG A 49 32.86 20.33 -12.60
C ARG A 49 33.08 19.84 -11.18
N GLU A 50 33.49 20.73 -10.29
CA GLU A 50 33.75 20.39 -8.89
C GLU A 50 32.46 19.99 -8.16
N VAL A 51 31.38 20.73 -8.35
CA VAL A 51 30.09 20.41 -7.70
C VAL A 51 29.52 19.12 -8.27
N VAL A 52 29.50 18.95 -9.59
CA VAL A 52 28.98 17.73 -10.24
C VAL A 52 29.75 16.48 -9.79
N ALA A 53 31.05 16.59 -9.50
CA ALA A 53 31.85 15.49 -9.00
C ALA A 53 31.45 14.99 -7.61
N ARG A 54 30.65 15.76 -6.86
CA ARG A 54 30.15 15.36 -5.53
C ARG A 54 28.83 14.58 -5.60
N TYR A 55 28.15 14.59 -6.75
CA TYR A 55 26.83 14.00 -6.92
C TYR A 55 26.88 12.64 -7.65
N ASN A 56 25.96 11.76 -7.27
CA ASN A 56 25.78 10.45 -7.91
C ASN A 56 24.89 10.53 -9.16
N SER A 57 24.91 9.48 -9.98
CA SER A 57 24.12 9.38 -11.23
C SER A 57 22.61 9.48 -10.99
N HIS A 58 22.13 8.78 -9.96
CA HIS A 58 20.72 8.80 -9.56
C HIS A 58 20.31 10.20 -9.06
N GLU A 59 21.15 10.80 -8.22
CA GLU A 59 20.96 12.14 -7.69
C GLU A 59 20.90 13.18 -8.82
N LEU A 60 21.81 13.15 -9.78
CA LEU A 60 21.76 14.09 -10.91
C LEU A 60 20.53 13.91 -11.81
N TYR A 61 19.90 12.74 -11.79
CA TYR A 61 18.66 12.46 -12.51
C TYR A 61 17.41 12.87 -11.73
N SER A 62 17.40 12.69 -10.41
CA SER A 62 16.23 12.88 -9.54
C SER A 62 16.22 14.22 -8.78
N ILE A 63 17.38 14.86 -8.60
CA ILE A 63 17.53 16.09 -7.80
C ILE A 63 16.90 17.29 -8.48
N ASP A 64 16.29 18.13 -7.64
CA ASP A 64 16.00 19.53 -7.91
C ASP A 64 17.28 20.25 -8.36
N ALA A 65 17.40 20.52 -9.66
CA ALA A 65 18.49 21.31 -10.26
C ALA A 65 18.80 22.61 -9.48
N ARG A 66 17.82 23.15 -8.75
CA ARG A 66 17.95 24.27 -7.81
C ARG A 66 19.05 24.07 -6.75
N ARG A 67 19.16 22.88 -6.15
CA ARG A 67 20.18 22.61 -5.13
C ARG A 67 21.57 22.66 -5.76
N LEU A 68 21.73 22.03 -6.92
CA LEU A 68 22.98 22.02 -7.66
C LEU A 68 23.37 23.46 -8.09
N GLN A 69 22.41 24.25 -8.57
CA GLN A 69 22.60 25.67 -8.89
C GLN A 69 23.07 26.47 -7.67
N HIS A 70 22.44 26.28 -6.51
CA HIS A 70 22.82 26.96 -5.28
C HIS A 70 24.25 26.63 -4.85
N ASP A 71 24.62 25.35 -4.87
CA ASP A 71 25.97 24.90 -4.51
C ASP A 71 27.03 25.47 -5.46
N ILE A 72 26.76 25.47 -6.78
CA ILE A 72 27.69 26.08 -7.74
C ILE A 72 27.80 27.59 -7.51
N LEU A 73 26.68 28.26 -7.25
CA LEU A 73 26.67 29.71 -7.03
C LEU A 73 27.46 30.08 -5.77
N ASN A 74 27.33 29.30 -4.70
CA ASN A 74 28.10 29.50 -3.46
C ASN A 74 29.60 29.32 -3.74
N LEU A 75 29.98 28.23 -4.42
CA LEU A 75 31.38 27.97 -4.77
C LEU A 75 31.97 29.09 -5.65
N LEU A 76 31.21 29.61 -6.62
CA LEU A 76 31.63 30.72 -7.47
C LEU A 76 31.84 32.02 -6.68
N ARG A 77 31.00 32.27 -5.66
CA ARG A 77 31.11 33.45 -4.80
C ARG A 77 32.27 33.35 -3.81
N ASP A 78 32.62 32.14 -3.38
CA ASP A 78 33.73 31.90 -2.46
C ASP A 78 35.10 31.92 -3.15
N THR A 79 35.13 31.93 -4.49
CA THR A 79 36.37 31.90 -5.25
C THR A 79 37.08 33.27 -5.21
N PRO A 80 38.41 33.35 -5.03
CA PRO A 80 39.14 34.63 -4.82
C PRO A 80 39.00 35.67 -5.94
N GLN A 81 38.63 35.29 -7.17
CA GLN A 81 38.34 36.25 -8.24
C GLN A 81 36.92 36.82 -8.22
N ALA A 82 36.08 36.42 -7.26
CA ALA A 82 34.77 37.03 -7.01
C ALA A 82 34.87 38.53 -6.67
N ASN A 83 36.05 39.01 -6.25
CA ASN A 83 36.31 40.43 -6.03
C ASN A 83 36.21 41.26 -7.32
N LEU A 84 36.52 40.65 -8.48
CA LEU A 84 36.49 41.30 -9.78
C LEU A 84 35.09 41.17 -10.45
N ILE A 85 34.43 40.04 -10.20
CA ILE A 85 33.22 39.60 -10.93
C ILE A 85 32.17 39.12 -9.94
N PHE A 86 30.99 39.75 -9.99
CA PHE A 86 29.84 39.35 -9.19
C PHE A 86 28.94 38.40 -9.97
N TYR A 87 28.89 37.13 -9.56
CA TYR A 87 27.97 36.13 -10.07
C TYR A 87 26.57 36.31 -9.47
N GLN A 88 25.60 36.67 -10.31
CA GLN A 88 24.22 36.87 -9.90
C GLN A 88 23.52 35.53 -9.75
N GLU A 89 23.59 34.71 -10.81
CA GLU A 89 22.86 33.46 -10.91
C GLU A 89 23.57 32.49 -11.86
N ILE A 90 23.38 31.20 -11.63
CA ILE A 90 23.75 30.16 -12.58
C ILE A 90 22.53 29.28 -12.86
N ALA A 91 22.18 29.16 -14.13
CA ALA A 91 21.06 28.35 -14.59
C ALA A 91 21.56 27.11 -15.33
N ILE A 92 21.18 25.94 -14.84
CA ILE A 92 21.46 24.67 -15.51
C ILE A 92 20.34 24.42 -16.53
N ARG A 93 20.71 24.34 -17.82
CA ARG A 93 19.76 24.12 -18.92
C ARG A 93 19.54 22.64 -19.19
N ARG A 94 20.61 21.86 -19.16
CA ARG A 94 20.58 20.44 -19.49
C ARG A 94 21.66 19.67 -18.75
N ILE A 95 21.29 18.50 -18.23
CA ILE A 95 22.21 17.48 -17.76
C ILE A 95 21.95 16.25 -18.61
N ALA A 96 22.93 15.82 -19.38
CA ALA A 96 22.85 14.63 -20.22
C ALA A 96 23.77 13.55 -19.66
N LEU A 97 23.14 12.47 -19.20
CA LEU A 97 23.77 11.22 -18.81
C LEU A 97 23.95 10.34 -20.06
N PRO A 98 24.96 9.45 -20.11
CA PRO A 98 25.09 8.48 -21.20
C PRO A 98 23.87 7.56 -21.29
N ASP A 99 23.40 7.29 -22.51
CA ASP A 99 22.25 6.43 -22.80
C ASP A 99 22.23 5.08 -22.07
N PRO A 100 23.33 4.29 -21.97
CA PRO A 100 23.29 3.01 -21.27
C PRO A 100 22.96 3.14 -19.78
N VAL A 101 23.36 4.24 -19.14
CA VAL A 101 23.08 4.48 -17.71
C VAL A 101 21.63 4.90 -17.51
N VAL A 102 21.11 5.75 -18.39
CA VAL A 102 19.67 6.10 -18.37
C VAL A 102 18.83 4.84 -18.54
N ALA A 103 19.18 3.96 -19.48
CA ALA A 103 18.47 2.70 -19.69
C ALA A 103 18.54 1.78 -18.47
N ALA A 104 19.72 1.66 -17.83
CA ALA A 104 19.90 0.86 -16.62
C ALA A 104 19.08 1.41 -15.43
N ILE A 105 19.08 2.73 -15.23
CA ILE A 105 18.27 3.40 -14.20
C ILE A 105 16.78 3.14 -14.44
N GLN A 106 16.33 3.27 -15.69
CA GLN A 106 14.94 3.01 -16.06
C GLN A 106 14.54 1.55 -15.87
N SER A 107 15.40 0.59 -16.25
CA SER A 107 15.15 -0.85 -16.03
C SER A 107 15.05 -1.16 -14.55
N LYS A 108 16.01 -0.67 -13.75
CA LYS A 108 15.99 -0.85 -12.30
C LYS A 108 14.73 -0.27 -11.65
N LEU A 109 14.37 0.97 -12.02
CA LEU A 109 13.16 1.60 -11.51
C LEU A 109 11.91 0.81 -11.90
N ALA A 110 11.83 0.32 -13.15
CA ALA A 110 10.71 -0.50 -13.61
C ALA A 110 10.60 -1.81 -12.82
N GLU A 111 11.72 -2.49 -12.59
CA GLU A 111 11.76 -3.71 -11.78
C GLU A 111 11.35 -3.45 -10.32
N GLU A 112 11.83 -2.36 -9.70
CA GLU A 112 11.43 -1.97 -8.34
C GLU A 112 9.93 -1.69 -8.25
N GLN A 113 9.36 -0.98 -9.22
CA GLN A 113 7.91 -0.74 -9.27
C GLN A 113 7.12 -2.02 -9.52
N GLN A 114 7.62 -2.94 -10.36
CA GLN A 114 6.99 -4.23 -10.60
C GLN A 114 7.01 -5.12 -9.35
N ALA A 115 8.14 -5.15 -8.62
CA ALA A 115 8.26 -5.89 -7.37
C ALA A 115 7.26 -5.36 -6.33
N ALA A 116 7.21 -4.04 -6.13
CA ALA A 116 6.25 -3.42 -5.23
C ALA A 116 4.79 -3.72 -5.63
N ALA A 117 4.46 -3.63 -6.91
CA ALA A 117 3.12 -3.96 -7.41
C ALA A 117 2.77 -5.45 -7.19
N TYR A 118 3.76 -6.34 -7.29
CA TYR A 118 3.57 -7.77 -7.06
C TYR A 118 3.30 -8.09 -5.59
N GLU A 119 3.99 -7.42 -4.66
CA GLU A 119 3.69 -7.52 -3.22
C GLU A 119 2.25 -7.13 -2.91
N PHE A 120 1.77 -5.99 -3.44
CA PHE A 120 0.37 -5.58 -3.28
C PHE A 120 -0.62 -6.58 -3.90
N ARG A 121 -0.26 -7.19 -5.03
CA ARG A 121 -1.10 -8.24 -5.64
C ARG A 121 -1.17 -9.48 -4.73
N LEU A 122 -0.05 -9.94 -4.20
CA LEU A 122 0.01 -11.09 -3.30
C LEU A 122 -0.81 -10.84 -2.03
N ASP A 123 -0.72 -9.64 -1.45
CA ASP A 123 -1.51 -9.27 -0.28
C ASP A 123 -3.00 -9.18 -0.60
N GLY A 124 -3.36 -8.65 -1.78
CA GLY A 124 -4.74 -8.69 -2.27
C GLY A 124 -5.27 -10.13 -2.41
N GLU A 125 -4.48 -11.04 -2.98
CA GLU A 125 -4.84 -12.45 -3.11
C GLU A 125 -4.98 -13.14 -1.75
N ARG A 126 -4.12 -12.83 -0.78
CA ARG A 126 -4.22 -13.33 0.60
C ARG A 126 -5.52 -12.88 1.28
N LEU A 127 -5.84 -11.59 1.18
CA LEU A 127 -7.07 -11.03 1.75
C LEU A 127 -8.31 -11.65 1.10
N GLU A 128 -8.29 -11.85 -0.21
CA GLU A 128 -9.39 -12.47 -0.94
C GLU A 128 -9.54 -13.96 -0.59
N ALA A 129 -8.43 -14.69 -0.37
CA ALA A 129 -8.46 -16.06 0.12
C ALA A 129 -9.09 -16.15 1.52
N GLU A 130 -8.71 -15.25 2.44
CA GLU A 130 -9.29 -15.20 3.78
C GLU A 130 -10.78 -14.82 3.74
N ARG A 131 -11.16 -13.88 2.88
CA ARG A 131 -12.58 -13.52 2.65
C ARG A 131 -13.40 -14.74 2.23
N ARG A 132 -12.89 -15.54 1.29
CA ARG A 132 -13.57 -16.78 0.85
C ARG A 132 -13.63 -17.82 1.95
N ARG A 133 -12.57 -17.95 2.77
CA ARG A 133 -12.56 -18.84 3.94
C ARG A 133 -13.64 -18.47 4.94
N ILE A 134 -13.75 -17.18 5.30
CA ILE A 134 -14.78 -16.66 6.19
C ILE A 134 -16.18 -16.92 5.61
N GLN A 135 -16.38 -16.67 4.30
CA GLN A 135 -17.65 -16.93 3.62
C GLN A 135 -18.03 -18.41 3.67
N ALA A 136 -17.08 -19.32 3.42
CA ALA A 136 -17.32 -20.76 3.48
C ALA A 136 -17.69 -21.23 4.90
N ILE A 137 -17.03 -20.69 5.93
CA ILE A 137 -17.35 -20.97 7.34
C ILE A 137 -18.76 -20.45 7.67
N GLY A 138 -19.09 -19.22 7.25
CA GLY A 138 -20.41 -18.63 7.46
C GLY A 138 -21.52 -19.45 6.80
N LEU A 139 -21.28 -19.90 5.56
CA LEU A 139 -22.22 -20.73 4.82
C LEU A 139 -22.38 -22.14 5.45
N ARG A 140 -21.28 -22.77 5.86
CA ARG A 140 -21.31 -24.05 6.59
C ARG A 140 -22.13 -23.92 7.88
N ASN A 141 -21.89 -22.85 8.65
CA ASN A 141 -22.61 -22.60 9.89
C ASN A 141 -24.10 -22.36 9.62
N PHE A 142 -24.43 -21.56 8.59
CA PHE A 142 -25.81 -21.36 8.15
C PHE A 142 -26.49 -22.68 7.81
N TYR A 143 -25.89 -23.54 6.97
CA TYR A 143 -26.47 -24.83 6.63
C TYR A 143 -26.61 -25.75 7.84
N SER A 144 -25.66 -25.75 8.78
CA SER A 144 -25.78 -26.55 10.01
C SER A 144 -26.96 -26.11 10.90
N ILE A 145 -27.18 -24.79 11.03
CA ILE A 145 -28.30 -24.23 11.79
C ILE A 145 -29.61 -24.55 11.07
N VAL A 146 -29.68 -24.27 9.76
CA VAL A 146 -30.87 -24.53 8.96
C VAL A 146 -31.25 -25.99 8.99
N GLN A 147 -30.30 -26.91 8.81
CA GLN A 147 -30.54 -28.35 8.88
C GLN A 147 -31.09 -28.78 10.25
N SER A 148 -30.57 -28.23 11.36
CA SER A 148 -31.11 -28.51 12.70
C SER A 148 -32.51 -27.92 12.92
N SER A 149 -32.85 -26.81 12.24
CA SER A 149 -34.16 -26.17 12.29
C SER A 149 -35.17 -26.77 11.30
N LEU A 150 -34.71 -27.59 10.36
CA LEU A 150 -35.52 -28.21 9.32
C LEU A 150 -36.29 -29.39 9.91
N THR A 151 -37.50 -29.11 10.37
CA THR A 151 -38.47 -30.14 10.76
C THR A 151 -39.37 -30.44 9.56
N ASP A 152 -39.78 -31.69 9.35
CA ASP A 152 -40.69 -32.07 8.23
C ASP A 152 -41.97 -31.22 8.20
N LYS A 153 -42.48 -30.81 9.37
CA LYS A 153 -43.61 -29.90 9.53
C LYS A 153 -43.35 -28.47 9.03
N LEU A 154 -42.10 -27.98 9.15
CA LEU A 154 -41.71 -26.66 8.66
C LEU A 154 -41.53 -26.67 7.13
N LEU A 155 -40.96 -27.75 6.58
CA LEU A 155 -40.84 -27.95 5.13
C LEU A 155 -42.20 -28.03 4.45
N THR A 156 -43.12 -28.82 5.01
CA THR A 156 -44.50 -28.89 4.52
C THR A 156 -45.21 -27.54 4.61
N TRP A 157 -45.07 -26.81 5.73
CA TRP A 157 -45.63 -25.46 5.87
C TRP A 157 -45.05 -24.48 4.84
N LYS A 158 -43.73 -24.44 4.63
CA LYS A 158 -43.09 -23.61 3.59
C LYS A 158 -43.47 -24.02 2.17
N GLY A 159 -43.66 -25.31 1.90
CA GLY A 159 -44.19 -25.80 0.63
C GLY A 159 -45.61 -25.31 0.36
N ILE A 160 -46.46 -25.28 1.39
CA ILE A 160 -47.81 -24.70 1.30
C ILE A 160 -47.74 -23.19 1.05
N GLU A 161 -46.89 -22.45 1.78
CA GLU A 161 -46.71 -21.01 1.61
C GLU A 161 -46.23 -20.66 0.19
N ALA A 162 -45.22 -21.36 -0.33
CA ALA A 162 -44.74 -21.19 -1.69
C ALA A 162 -45.84 -21.49 -2.73
N THR A 163 -46.66 -22.53 -2.51
CA THR A 163 -47.79 -22.85 -3.37
C THR A 163 -48.85 -21.74 -3.34
N VAL A 164 -49.11 -21.14 -2.18
CA VAL A 164 -50.05 -20.02 -2.01
C VAL A 164 -49.54 -18.75 -2.70
N GLU A 165 -48.26 -18.43 -2.59
CA GLU A 165 -47.65 -17.28 -3.26
C GLU A 165 -47.67 -17.46 -4.78
N ILE A 166 -47.37 -18.67 -5.25
CA ILE A 166 -47.53 -19.07 -6.65
C ILE A 166 -48.99 -18.95 -7.11
N ALA A 167 -49.96 -19.36 -6.30
CA ALA A 167 -51.39 -19.25 -6.62
C ALA A 167 -51.90 -17.80 -6.66
N ARG A 168 -51.26 -16.87 -5.93
CA ARG A 168 -51.61 -15.44 -5.93
C ARG A 168 -51.00 -14.65 -7.08
N SER A 169 -50.04 -15.23 -7.80
CA SER A 169 -49.39 -14.54 -8.93
C SER A 169 -50.34 -14.47 -10.14
N PRO A 170 -50.37 -13.34 -10.87
CA PRO A 170 -51.35 -13.06 -11.94
C PRO A 170 -51.16 -13.86 -13.24
N ASN A 171 -50.10 -14.67 -13.36
CA ASN A 171 -49.84 -15.48 -14.56
C ASN A 171 -50.54 -16.83 -14.47
N ALA A 172 -50.97 -17.40 -15.60
CA ALA A 172 -51.52 -18.76 -15.64
C ALA A 172 -50.45 -19.80 -15.25
N LYS A 173 -50.78 -20.69 -14.31
CA LYS A 173 -49.86 -21.73 -13.81
C LYS A 173 -50.57 -23.06 -13.68
N VAL A 174 -49.88 -24.13 -14.01
CA VAL A 174 -50.33 -25.52 -13.81
C VAL A 174 -49.47 -26.13 -12.71
N VAL A 175 -50.06 -26.45 -11.56
CA VAL A 175 -49.38 -27.05 -10.42
C VAL A 175 -49.74 -28.54 -10.37
N ILE A 176 -48.76 -29.43 -10.51
CA ILE A 176 -48.95 -30.88 -10.48
C ILE A 176 -48.45 -31.40 -9.13
N VAL A 177 -49.39 -31.89 -8.31
CA VAL A 177 -49.09 -32.48 -7.00
C VAL A 177 -49.18 -34.00 -7.13
N GLY A 178 -48.06 -34.70 -6.98
CA GLY A 178 -48.01 -36.17 -7.03
C GLY A 178 -48.72 -36.80 -5.83
N GLY A 179 -49.57 -37.81 -6.06
CA GLY A 179 -50.49 -38.39 -5.07
C GLY A 179 -49.88 -39.25 -3.94
N GLN A 180 -48.61 -39.05 -3.58
CA GLN A 180 -47.95 -39.72 -2.45
C GLN A 180 -47.80 -38.72 -1.28
N LYS A 181 -47.90 -39.23 -0.05
CA LYS A 181 -48.29 -38.48 1.17
C LYS A 181 -47.31 -37.37 1.65
N ASP A 182 -46.18 -37.14 0.96
CA ASP A 182 -45.09 -36.26 1.43
C ASP A 182 -44.29 -35.53 0.33
N GLN A 183 -44.78 -35.40 -0.92
CA GLN A 183 -43.98 -34.72 -1.97
C GLN A 183 -44.28 -33.22 -2.11
N MET A 184 -43.21 -32.43 -2.08
CA MET A 184 -43.22 -31.00 -2.44
C MET A 184 -43.65 -30.79 -3.90
N PRO A 185 -44.28 -29.65 -4.23
CA PRO A 185 -44.72 -29.34 -5.60
C PRO A 185 -43.56 -29.39 -6.59
N LEU A 186 -43.76 -30.10 -7.72
CA LEU A 186 -42.77 -30.18 -8.80
C LEU A 186 -42.90 -28.96 -9.72
N ILE A 187 -41.84 -28.17 -9.80
CA ILE A 187 -41.73 -27.07 -10.78
C ILE A 187 -41.18 -27.66 -12.08
N LEU A 188 -42.05 -27.84 -13.08
CA LEU A 188 -41.67 -28.29 -14.41
C LEU A 188 -41.21 -27.09 -15.24
N GLY A 189 -39.94 -26.71 -15.10
CA GLY A 189 -39.26 -25.82 -16.05
C GLY A 189 -38.67 -26.65 -17.19
N SER A 190 -38.94 -26.27 -18.44
CA SER A 190 -38.49 -26.93 -19.68
C SER A 190 -36.96 -26.96 -19.89
N ASP A 191 -36.18 -26.46 -18.94
CA ASP A 191 -34.77 -26.14 -19.09
C ASP A 191 -33.88 -27.03 -18.20
N ILE A 192 -34.50 -27.77 -17.27
CA ILE A 192 -33.81 -28.70 -16.35
C ILE A 192 -33.51 -30.06 -17.03
N GLY A 193 -34.13 -30.33 -18.18
CA GLY A 193 -34.00 -31.60 -18.91
C GLY A 193 -32.74 -31.76 -19.75
N ASN A 194 -31.87 -30.73 -19.87
CA ASN A 194 -30.66 -30.81 -20.70
C ASN A 194 -29.36 -30.78 -19.89
N VAL A 195 -29.35 -31.48 -18.75
CA VAL A 195 -28.09 -31.93 -18.15
C VAL A 195 -27.76 -33.29 -18.77
N PRO A 196 -26.59 -33.47 -19.41
CA PRO A 196 -26.22 -34.76 -19.99
C PRO A 196 -26.28 -35.84 -18.90
N PRO A 197 -26.77 -37.05 -19.21
CA PRO A 197 -26.79 -38.14 -18.25
C PRO A 197 -25.34 -38.46 -17.87
N SER A 198 -24.98 -38.18 -16.62
CA SER A 198 -23.74 -38.67 -16.03
C SER A 198 -23.84 -40.18 -15.94
N SER A 199 -23.31 -40.87 -16.94
CA SER A 199 -23.13 -42.32 -16.94
C SER A 199 -21.92 -42.71 -16.10
N GLN A 200 -21.94 -42.37 -14.80
CA GLN A 200 -21.26 -43.13 -13.77
C GLN A 200 -22.09 -43.03 -12.49
N PRO A 201 -22.42 -44.14 -11.81
CA PRO A 201 -22.89 -44.05 -10.43
C PRO A 201 -21.79 -43.32 -9.67
N VAL A 202 -22.12 -42.19 -9.06
CA VAL A 202 -21.29 -41.65 -7.99
C VAL A 202 -21.18 -42.77 -6.96
N SER A 203 -19.99 -43.36 -6.83
CA SER A 203 -19.70 -44.31 -5.77
C SER A 203 -20.18 -43.67 -4.48
N GLN A 204 -21.14 -44.31 -3.80
CA GLN A 204 -21.54 -43.90 -2.47
C GLN A 204 -20.24 -43.80 -1.67
N VAL A 205 -19.91 -42.59 -1.20
CA VAL A 205 -18.85 -42.42 -0.22
C VAL A 205 -19.29 -43.26 0.96
N SER A 206 -18.68 -44.43 1.09
CA SER A 206 -18.88 -45.33 2.22
C SER A 206 -18.65 -44.50 3.48
N GLY A 207 -19.51 -44.67 4.48
CA GLY A 207 -19.52 -43.93 5.75
C GLY A 207 -18.24 -44.02 6.60
N ASN A 208 -17.12 -44.48 6.05
CA ASN A 208 -15.81 -44.11 6.55
C ASN A 208 -15.52 -42.69 6.08
N VAL A 209 -16.04 -41.73 6.82
CA VAL A 209 -15.42 -40.40 6.93
C VAL A 209 -13.96 -40.69 7.26
N ALA A 210 -13.06 -40.50 6.28
CA ALA A 210 -11.64 -40.42 6.59
C ALA A 210 -11.55 -39.36 7.71
N PRO A 211 -10.99 -39.69 8.88
CA PRO A 211 -10.90 -38.71 9.95
C PRO A 211 -10.27 -37.46 9.37
N LEU A 212 -10.87 -36.31 9.67
CA LEU A 212 -10.34 -35.02 9.26
C LEU A 212 -8.84 -35.03 9.57
N PRO A 213 -7.96 -34.68 8.62
CA PRO A 213 -6.55 -34.57 8.95
C PRO A 213 -6.42 -33.61 10.14
N GLU A 214 -5.57 -33.93 11.10
CA GLU A 214 -5.38 -33.12 12.30
C GLU A 214 -4.84 -31.74 11.91
N TRP A 215 -5.74 -30.80 11.70
CA TRP A 215 -5.42 -29.42 11.28
C TRP A 215 -4.50 -28.70 12.27
N GLY A 216 -4.46 -29.14 13.53
CA GLY A 216 -3.55 -28.61 14.55
C GLY A 216 -2.09 -28.99 14.38
N GLY A 217 -1.76 -29.95 13.51
CA GLY A 217 -0.39 -30.42 13.25
C GLY A 217 0.14 -30.11 11.85
N MET A 218 -0.62 -29.40 11.02
CA MET A 218 -0.13 -29.02 9.68
C MET A 218 0.91 -27.91 9.81
N PRO A 219 2.07 -28.03 9.15
CA PRO A 219 3.01 -26.92 9.09
C PRO A 219 2.30 -25.74 8.44
N SER A 220 2.39 -24.57 9.10
CA SER A 220 1.91 -23.34 8.47
C SER A 220 2.59 -23.18 7.12
N ILE A 221 1.79 -23.17 6.06
CA ILE A 221 2.26 -22.94 4.68
C ILE A 221 2.71 -21.48 4.47
N PHE A 222 2.39 -20.60 5.42
CA PHE A 222 2.85 -19.23 5.45
C PHE A 222 3.51 -18.98 6.81
N ASN A 223 4.83 -18.80 6.79
CA ASN A 223 5.58 -18.47 7.99
C ASN A 223 5.14 -17.06 8.42
N ASP A 224 4.35 -16.94 9.48
CA ASP A 224 3.91 -15.65 10.02
C ASP A 224 5.10 -14.96 10.71
N PRO A 225 5.65 -13.85 10.18
CA PRO A 225 6.82 -13.20 10.77
C PRO A 225 6.51 -12.52 12.12
N LEU A 226 5.24 -12.40 12.51
CA LEU A 226 4.81 -11.74 13.75
C LEU A 226 4.75 -12.70 14.96
N LEU A 227 4.67 -14.02 14.75
CA LEU A 227 4.59 -14.99 15.85
C LEU A 227 5.95 -15.36 16.46
N ASP A 228 7.05 -15.24 15.72
CA ASP A 228 8.41 -15.52 16.23
C ASP A 228 8.87 -14.53 17.31
N SER A 229 8.24 -13.36 17.41
CA SER A 229 8.55 -12.34 18.42
C SER A 229 8.03 -12.68 19.82
N GLN A 230 7.08 -13.62 19.94
CA GLN A 230 6.44 -13.98 21.21
C GLN A 230 7.00 -15.25 21.87
N ALA A 231 7.83 -16.03 21.16
CA ALA A 231 8.40 -17.29 21.66
C ALA A 231 9.75 -17.15 22.39
N ARG A 232 10.27 -15.92 22.57
CA ARG A 232 11.52 -15.66 23.32
C ARG A 232 11.26 -14.92 24.63
N LEU A 233 10.54 -15.55 25.55
CA LEU A 233 10.67 -15.24 26.98
C LEU A 233 11.52 -16.35 27.61
N PRO A 234 12.68 -16.04 28.22
CA PRO A 234 13.49 -17.05 28.88
C PRO A 234 12.77 -17.54 30.15
N THR A 235 12.33 -18.79 30.14
CA THR A 235 11.89 -19.49 31.36
C THR A 235 13.11 -19.66 32.27
N ALA A 236 13.08 -19.03 33.45
CA ALA A 236 14.08 -19.22 34.49
C ALA A 236 14.15 -20.70 34.93
N PRO A 237 15.34 -21.27 35.19
CA PRO A 237 15.47 -22.68 35.54
C PRO A 237 14.91 -22.94 36.95
N ALA A 238 14.10 -23.99 37.05
CA ALA A 238 13.62 -24.55 38.31
C ALA A 238 14.81 -24.98 39.19
N GLY A 239 14.87 -24.42 40.40
CA GLY A 239 15.91 -24.70 41.40
C GLY A 239 15.83 -26.12 41.96
N SER A 240 17.00 -26.73 42.07
CA SER A 240 17.26 -27.95 42.84
C SER A 240 17.17 -27.68 44.34
N ILE A 241 16.62 -28.66 45.07
CA ILE A 241 16.59 -28.70 46.53
C ILE A 241 18.02 -28.87 47.04
N GLY A 242 18.49 -27.91 47.85
CA GLY A 242 19.80 -27.95 48.52
C GLY A 242 19.74 -27.22 49.86
N GLN A 243 20.04 -27.94 50.93
CA GLN A 243 20.13 -27.48 52.32
C GLN A 243 21.24 -26.44 52.53
N GLY A 244 21.05 -25.53 53.51
CA GLY A 244 22.15 -25.12 54.40
C GLY A 244 22.29 -23.63 54.74
N LYS A 245 22.09 -23.35 56.05
CA LYS A 245 22.82 -22.41 56.92
C LYS A 245 22.59 -20.89 56.82
N SER A 246 21.88 -20.41 57.84
CA SER A 246 22.25 -19.38 58.85
C SER A 246 22.95 -18.07 58.48
N ASP A 247 22.51 -17.05 59.23
CA ASP A 247 23.12 -15.75 59.57
C ASP A 247 22.60 -14.54 58.77
N THR A 248 21.78 -13.68 59.40
CA THR A 248 22.17 -12.48 60.18
C THR A 248 22.75 -11.42 59.21
N GLU A 249 22.15 -10.26 58.97
CA GLU A 249 22.14 -9.12 59.89
C GLU A 249 21.34 -7.92 59.32
N ILE A 250 21.03 -7.00 60.24
CA ILE A 250 20.17 -5.83 60.18
C ILE A 250 20.90 -4.60 59.61
N ARG A 251 20.24 -3.83 58.71
CA ARG A 251 20.27 -2.34 58.59
C ARG A 251 19.42 -1.95 57.36
N GLY A 252 18.45 -1.04 57.35
CA GLY A 252 18.17 0.12 58.20
C GLY A 252 18.50 1.42 57.45
N HIS A 253 17.54 1.98 56.71
CA HIS A 253 17.31 3.42 56.41
C HIS A 253 16.08 3.52 55.48
N GLU A 254 14.90 3.95 55.95
CA GLU A 254 14.40 5.35 55.89
C GLU A 254 14.62 5.98 54.51
N GLY A 255 13.63 6.37 53.71
CA GLY A 255 12.31 6.90 54.02
C GLY A 255 12.19 8.23 53.25
N PHE A 256 11.24 8.37 52.33
CA PHE A 256 10.72 9.68 51.93
C PHE A 256 9.36 9.51 51.22
N ASP A 257 8.31 9.78 51.98
CA ASP A 257 6.96 10.07 51.50
C ASP A 257 6.93 11.48 50.88
N GLY A 258 6.06 11.66 49.87
CA GLY A 258 5.88 12.93 49.17
C GLY A 258 4.59 12.99 48.38
N ASP A 259 3.48 12.88 49.14
CA ASP A 259 2.14 13.42 48.99
C ASP A 259 1.39 13.58 47.64
N ARG A 260 0.09 13.35 47.77
CA ARG A 260 -0.99 13.39 46.80
C ARG A 260 -1.28 14.81 46.30
N GLN A 261 -1.86 14.91 45.10
CA GLN A 261 -3.09 15.69 44.92
C GLN A 261 -3.89 15.26 43.68
N THR A 262 -5.20 15.34 43.85
CA THR A 262 -6.32 14.89 43.01
C THR A 262 -7.00 16.08 42.34
N GLU A 263 -7.29 16.02 41.04
CA GLU A 263 -8.38 16.71 40.32
C GLU A 263 -8.69 15.84 39.08
N GLY A 264 -9.90 15.53 38.60
CA GLY A 264 -11.24 16.05 38.87
C GLY A 264 -11.88 16.58 37.57
N GLY A 265 -12.75 15.78 36.91
CA GLY A 265 -13.68 16.20 35.82
C GLY A 265 -13.07 16.31 34.41
N GLU A 266 -13.73 16.05 33.27
CA GLU A 266 -15.12 15.76 32.91
C GLU A 266 -15.12 15.18 31.47
N LEU A 267 -16.04 14.25 31.19
CA LEU A 267 -16.40 13.80 29.84
C LEU A 267 -17.52 14.71 29.28
N PRO A 268 -17.70 14.77 27.95
CA PRO A 268 -19.07 14.75 27.45
C PRO A 268 -19.31 13.70 26.36
N LEU A 269 -20.36 12.91 26.59
CA LEU A 269 -21.12 12.19 25.58
C LEU A 269 -22.03 13.19 24.83
N GLY A 270 -22.10 13.08 23.51
CA GLY A 270 -23.03 13.83 22.67
C GLY A 270 -23.25 13.14 21.33
N ASN A 271 -24.29 12.29 21.29
CA ASN A 271 -24.79 11.57 20.13
C ASN A 271 -25.88 12.40 19.42
N THR A 272 -25.84 12.55 18.08
CA THR A 272 -27.02 12.59 17.20
C THR A 272 -26.59 12.40 15.73
N GLY A 273 -27.22 11.45 15.02
CA GLY A 273 -26.90 10.98 13.68
C GLY A 273 -27.39 11.84 12.49
N PRO A 274 -27.75 11.22 11.33
CA PRO A 274 -27.04 11.43 10.05
C PRO A 274 -27.72 12.43 9.10
N ARG A 275 -26.93 13.03 8.20
CA ARG A 275 -27.41 13.90 7.10
C ARG A 275 -27.72 13.09 5.83
N PRO A 276 -28.78 13.44 5.06
CA PRO A 276 -29.26 12.65 3.92
C PRO A 276 -28.66 13.07 2.56
N ASP A 277 -28.70 12.11 1.64
CA ASP A 277 -28.43 12.24 0.21
C ASP A 277 -29.36 13.24 -0.50
N VAL A 278 -28.83 13.98 -1.48
CA VAL A 278 -29.62 14.80 -2.41
C VAL A 278 -29.36 14.31 -3.84
N VAL A 279 -30.37 13.64 -4.39
CA VAL A 279 -30.61 13.47 -5.83
C VAL A 279 -31.54 14.61 -6.28
N PRO A 280 -31.35 15.22 -7.46
CA PRO A 280 -32.45 15.90 -8.13
C PRO A 280 -32.94 15.10 -9.35
N ASP A 281 -34.26 14.90 -9.32
CA ASP A 281 -35.14 14.29 -10.30
C ASP A 281 -35.40 15.20 -11.52
N LYS A 282 -35.94 14.59 -12.57
CA LYS A 282 -36.16 15.03 -13.95
C LYS A 282 -37.29 16.07 -14.17
N ALA A 283 -37.16 16.73 -15.34
CA ALA A 283 -38.20 17.13 -16.32
C ALA A 283 -39.05 18.42 -16.05
N PRO A 284 -39.65 19.09 -17.07
CA PRO A 284 -40.00 18.57 -18.42
C PRO A 284 -39.77 19.46 -19.67
N GLU A 285 -39.80 18.77 -20.82
CA GLU A 285 -40.37 19.13 -22.14
C GLU A 285 -40.00 20.44 -22.88
N ARG A 286 -39.45 20.29 -24.11
CA ARG A 286 -40.17 20.57 -25.38
C ARG A 286 -39.31 20.32 -26.64
N ASP A 287 -39.84 19.47 -27.51
CA ASP A 287 -39.93 19.55 -28.97
C ASP A 287 -38.77 20.16 -29.79
N ALA A 288 -38.12 19.32 -30.60
CA ALA A 288 -38.00 19.53 -32.05
C ALA A 288 -37.30 18.33 -32.71
N GLN A 289 -38.11 17.48 -33.30
CA GLN A 289 -37.73 16.55 -34.35
C GLN A 289 -37.79 17.32 -35.68
N ILE A 290 -36.75 17.28 -36.52
CA ILE A 290 -36.82 17.31 -38.00
C ILE A 290 -35.44 16.98 -38.58
N GLN A 291 -35.41 15.85 -39.29
CA GLN A 291 -34.63 15.46 -40.47
C GLN A 291 -33.54 16.43 -41.00
N GLN A 292 -32.29 15.98 -41.08
CA GLN A 292 -31.63 15.46 -42.29
C GLN A 292 -30.27 14.85 -41.94
#